data_AF-A0A7W6H7S9-F1
#
_entry.id   AF-A0A7W6H7S9-F1
#
_cell.length_a   1.000
_cell.length_b   1.000
_cell.length_c   1.000
_cell.angle_alpha   90.00
_cell.angle_beta   90.00
_cell.angle_gamma   90.00
#
_symmetry.space_group_name_H-M   'P 1'
#
loop_
_entity.id
_entity.type
_entity.pdbx_description
1 polymer ?
#
loop_
_entity_poly.entity_id
_entity_poly.type
_entity_poly.pdbx_seq_one_letter_code
_entity_poly.pdbx_strand_id
1 'polypeptide(L)'
;MGQTAYADGPRVRPDRVVEDSRCPVDVQCVHAGRLIVRVTVIGGGWEKVLDLTLGAPVPVADGQLTLTRASPDRTARNGARESMPYRFTFLFQGGR
;
A
#
# COMPACT_ATOMS: atom_id res chain seq x y z
N MET A 1 -3.72 9.33 -5.96
CA MET A 1 -3.14 9.45 -4.59
C MET A 1 -3.96 10.45 -3.80
N GLY A 2 -4.01 10.34 -2.47
CA GLY A 2 -4.75 11.27 -1.61
C GLY A 2 -6.17 10.85 -1.19
N GLN A 3 -6.64 9.65 -1.55
CA GLN A 3 -7.89 9.11 -0.99
C GLN A 3 -7.59 8.38 0.31
N THR A 4 -8.14 8.89 1.42
CA THR A 4 -8.07 8.24 2.72
C THR A 4 -8.99 7.02 2.72
N ALA A 5 -8.43 5.83 2.93
CA ALA A 5 -9.22 4.63 3.12
C ALA A 5 -9.54 4.46 4.60
N TYR A 6 -10.79 4.12 4.90
CA TYR A 6 -11.18 3.61 6.22
C TYR A 6 -10.89 2.12 6.23
N ALA A 7 -9.97 1.70 7.09
CA ALA A 7 -9.68 0.29 7.32
C ALA A 7 -10.27 -0.07 8.69
N ASP A 8 -11.61 -0.17 8.78
CA ASP A 8 -12.37 -0.63 9.96
C ASP A 8 -11.77 -0.25 11.33
N GLY A 9 -11.33 1.02 11.46
CA GLY A 9 -10.44 1.47 12.53
C GLY A 9 -9.69 2.74 12.12
N PRO A 10 -8.37 2.69 11.86
CA PRO A 10 -7.60 3.88 11.50
C PRO A 10 -7.88 4.38 10.08
N ARG A 11 -7.72 5.69 9.89
CA ARG A 11 -7.71 6.35 8.58
C ARG A 11 -6.32 6.24 7.98
N VAL A 12 -6.22 5.72 6.76
CA VAL A 12 -4.93 5.54 6.06
C VAL A 12 -4.86 6.46 4.87
N ARG A 13 -3.89 7.39 4.86
CA ARG A 13 -3.59 8.27 3.73
C ARG A 13 -2.31 7.78 3.02
N PRO A 14 -2.39 7.37 1.75
CA PRO A 14 -1.20 7.10 0.95
C PRO A 14 -0.52 8.40 0.55
N ASP A 15 0.75 8.57 0.94
CA ASP A 15 1.51 9.78 0.67
C ASP A 15 2.32 9.66 -0.62
N ARG A 16 3.08 8.57 -0.79
CA ARG A 16 3.82 8.28 -2.03
C ARG A 16 4.22 6.80 -2.15
N VAL A 17 4.49 6.36 -3.38
CA VAL A 17 5.19 5.09 -3.64
C VAL A 17 6.68 5.30 -3.37
N VAL A 18 7.25 4.51 -2.46
CA VAL A 18 8.69 4.51 -2.16
C VAL A 18 9.42 3.59 -3.14
N GLU A 19 8.83 2.45 -3.45
CA GLU A 19 9.35 1.51 -4.42
C GLU A 19 8.20 0.78 -5.10
N ASP A 20 8.25 0.65 -6.41
CA ASP A 20 7.42 -0.29 -7.15
C ASP A 20 8.31 -1.07 -8.11
N SER A 21 8.81 -2.21 -7.66
CA SER A 21 9.54 -3.19 -8.46
C SER A 21 8.68 -4.42 -8.78
N ARG A 22 7.35 -4.32 -8.65
CA ARG A 22 6.43 -5.43 -8.87
C ARG A 22 6.68 -6.09 -10.22
N CYS A 23 6.73 -7.42 -10.21
CA CYS A 23 6.87 -8.17 -11.45
C CYS A 23 5.69 -7.84 -12.38
N PRO A 24 5.94 -7.45 -13.64
CA PRO A 24 4.88 -7.27 -14.59
C PRO A 24 4.06 -8.55 -14.75
N VAL A 25 2.74 -8.43 -14.81
CA VAL A 25 1.83 -9.59 -14.90
C VAL A 25 1.96 -10.35 -16.22
N ASP A 26 2.59 -9.74 -17.22
CA ASP A 26 2.87 -10.27 -18.56
C ASP A 26 4.31 -10.80 -18.72
N VAL A 27 5.09 -10.89 -17.63
CA VAL A 27 6.49 -11.30 -17.66
C VAL A 27 6.80 -12.31 -16.55
N GLN A 28 7.68 -13.28 -16.83
CA GLN A 28 8.23 -14.16 -15.82
C GLN A 28 9.46 -13.50 -15.17
N CYS A 29 9.34 -13.01 -13.93
CA CYS A 29 10.48 -12.47 -13.19
C CYS A 29 11.23 -13.57 -12.44
N VAL A 30 12.56 -13.42 -12.37
CA VAL A 30 13.45 -14.29 -11.59
C VAL A 30 13.46 -13.88 -10.11
N HIS A 31 13.17 -12.61 -9.82
CA HIS A 31 13.12 -12.05 -8.46
C HIS A 31 11.69 -11.65 -8.09
N ALA A 32 11.31 -11.88 -6.84
CA ALA A 32 10.07 -11.36 -6.28
C ALA A 32 10.18 -9.83 -6.16
N GLY A 33 9.52 -9.12 -7.08
CA GLY A 33 9.36 -7.67 -6.99
C GLY A 33 8.59 -7.27 -5.74
N ARG A 34 8.76 -6.03 -5.29
CA ARG A 34 8.02 -5.49 -4.14
C ARG A 34 7.38 -4.16 -4.45
N LEU A 35 6.33 -3.84 -3.69
CA LEU A 35 5.72 -2.53 -3.67
C LEU A 35 5.76 -2.01 -2.24
N ILE A 36 6.44 -0.88 -2.04
CA ILE A 36 6.54 -0.17 -0.78
C ILE A 36 5.84 1.18 -0.93
N VAL A 37 4.87 1.45 -0.06
CA VAL A 37 4.10 2.71 -0.05
C VAL A 37 4.28 3.38 1.30
N ARG A 38 4.67 4.65 1.29
CA ARG A 38 4.66 5.48 2.49
C ARG A 38 3.25 5.96 2.74
N VAL A 39 2.76 5.71 3.96
CA VAL A 39 1.42 6.09 4.38
C VAL A 39 1.48 6.85 5.70
N THR A 40 0.52 7.75 5.85
CA THR A 40 0.16 8.37 7.12
C THR A 40 -1.06 7.63 7.67
N VAL A 41 -0.95 7.08 8.87
CA VAL A 41 -2.05 6.42 9.58
C VAL A 41 -2.51 7.29 10.74
N ILE A 42 -3.81 7.53 10.82
CA ILE A 42 -4.43 8.45 11.76
C ILE A 42 -5.51 7.69 12.54
N GLY A 43 -5.45 7.68 13.86
CA GLY A 43 -6.45 7.03 14.71
C GLY A 43 -6.49 7.66 16.10
N GLY A 44 -7.65 7.75 16.74
CA GLY A 44 -7.78 8.07 18.17
C GLY A 44 -6.99 9.29 18.70
N GLY A 45 -6.71 10.30 17.88
CA GLY A 45 -5.92 11.49 18.25
C GLY A 45 -4.40 11.39 18.02
N TRP A 46 -3.91 10.26 17.49
CA TRP A 46 -2.52 10.09 17.08
C TRP A 46 -2.38 9.98 15.55
N GLU A 47 -1.19 10.29 15.05
CA GLU A 47 -0.78 10.15 13.67
C GLU A 47 0.60 9.48 13.61
N LYS A 48 0.78 8.52 12.69
CA LYS A 48 2.05 7.81 12.49
C LYS A 48 2.33 7.66 11.01
N VAL A 49 3.56 7.97 10.62
CA VAL A 49 4.07 7.71 9.27
C VAL A 49 4.83 6.39 9.26
N LEU A 50 4.52 5.51 8.31
CA LEU A 50 5.20 4.23 8.13
C LEU A 50 5.21 3.79 6.66
N ASP A 51 6.08 2.83 6.37
CA ASP A 51 6.13 2.17 5.07
C ASP A 51 5.39 0.83 5.13
N LEU A 52 4.48 0.62 4.18
CA LEU A 52 3.77 -0.64 4.01
C LEU A 52 4.30 -1.36 2.77
N THR A 53 4.67 -2.61 2.95
CA THR A 53 4.98 -3.53 1.85
C THR A 53 3.72 -4.30 1.46
N LEU A 54 3.44 -4.41 0.16
CA LEU A 54 2.28 -5.16 -0.34
C LEU A 54 2.29 -6.61 0.19
N GLY A 55 1.22 -7.00 0.88
CA GLY A 55 1.03 -8.31 1.48
C GLY A 55 1.69 -8.50 2.85
N ALA A 56 2.43 -7.52 3.37
CA ALA A 56 3.09 -7.61 4.66
C ALA A 56 2.30 -6.86 5.75
N PRO A 57 1.83 -7.54 6.82
CA PRO A 57 1.16 -6.88 7.94
C PRO A 57 2.15 -6.10 8.81
N VAL A 58 1.75 -4.92 9.26
CA VAL A 58 2.52 -4.07 10.19
C VAL A 58 1.67 -3.74 11.42
N PRO A 59 2.22 -3.86 12.64
CA PRO A 59 1.48 -3.52 13.86
C PRO A 59 1.20 -2.02 13.95
N VAL A 60 -0.06 -1.68 14.19
CA VAL A 60 -0.57 -0.32 14.32
C VAL A 60 -1.56 -0.30 15.49
N ALA A 61 -1.23 0.45 16.54
CA ALA A 61 -1.97 0.46 17.80
C ALA A 61 -2.20 -0.97 18.32
N ASP A 62 -3.46 -1.42 18.36
CA ASP A 62 -3.93 -2.71 18.85
C ASP A 62 -4.26 -3.71 17.72
N GLY A 63 -3.92 -3.37 16.47
CA GLY A 63 -4.20 -4.22 15.31
C GLY A 63 -3.04 -4.33 14.32
N GLN A 64 -3.32 -5.00 13.21
CA GLN A 64 -2.41 -5.20 12.09
C GLN A 64 -2.94 -4.47 10.87
N LEU A 65 -2.12 -3.60 10.26
CA LEU A 65 -2.44 -2.93 9.02
C LEU A 65 -1.68 -3.57 7.86
N THR A 66 -2.39 -3.95 6.80
CA THR A 66 -1.81 -4.59 5.62
C THR A 66 -2.20 -3.83 4.36
N LEU A 67 -1.23 -3.54 3.49
CA LEU A 67 -1.50 -3.15 2.11
C LEU A 67 -1.84 -4.42 1.33
N THR A 68 -3.10 -4.65 0.98
CA THR A 68 -3.57 -5.91 0.38
C THR A 68 -3.63 -5.87 -1.14
N ARG A 69 -3.86 -4.68 -1.73
CA ARG A 69 -3.92 -4.52 -3.18
C ARG A 69 -3.39 -3.16 -3.60
N ALA A 70 -2.77 -3.12 -4.77
CA ALA A 70 -2.40 -1.89 -5.44
C ALA A 70 -2.70 -1.98 -6.94
N SER A 71 -3.38 -0.99 -7.49
CA SER A 71 -3.65 -0.87 -8.92
C SER A 71 -3.12 0.46 -9.46
N PRO A 72 -2.69 0.53 -10.73
CA PRO A 72 -2.68 -0.55 -11.71
C PRO A 72 -1.64 -1.63 -11.39
N ASP A 73 -1.83 -2.83 -11.95
CA ASP A 73 -0.78 -3.83 -12.02
C ASP A 73 0.32 -3.36 -12.99
N ARG A 74 1.58 -3.77 -12.74
CA ARG A 74 2.65 -3.52 -13.71
C ARG A 74 2.44 -4.38 -14.95
N THR A 75 2.65 -3.79 -16.12
CA THR A 75 2.81 -4.51 -17.40
C THR A 75 4.14 -4.10 -18.03
N ALA A 76 4.74 -4.94 -18.87
CA ALA A 76 6.01 -4.64 -19.55
C ALA A 76 5.93 -3.35 -20.37
N ARG A 77 4.74 -3.08 -20.94
CA ARG A 77 4.42 -1.87 -21.70
C ARG A 77 4.31 -0.60 -20.83
N ASN A 78 3.94 -0.75 -19.57
CA ASN A 78 3.74 0.36 -18.63
C ASN A 78 4.86 0.49 -17.59
N GLY A 79 6.01 -0.16 -17.82
CA GLY A 79 7.13 -0.26 -16.87
C GLY A 79 7.62 1.07 -16.27
N ALA A 80 7.26 2.21 -16.88
CA ALA A 80 7.42 3.55 -16.32
C ALA A 80 6.32 4.55 -16.77
N ARG A 81 5.20 4.09 -17.36
CA ARG A 81 4.18 5.01 -17.93
C ARG A 81 3.28 5.57 -16.82
N GLU A 82 3.84 6.58 -16.14
CA GLU A 82 3.18 7.61 -15.34
C GLU A 82 1.90 8.10 -16.03
N SER A 83 0.72 7.71 -15.53
CA SER A 83 -0.48 8.56 -15.64
C SER A 83 -1.68 8.02 -14.89
N MET A 84 -1.76 6.70 -14.67
CA MET A 84 -2.91 6.16 -13.98
C MET A 84 -2.78 6.38 -12.47
N PRO A 85 -3.79 6.98 -11.81
CA PRO A 85 -3.73 7.25 -10.39
C PRO A 85 -3.66 5.93 -9.63
N TYR A 86 -2.61 5.75 -8.83
CA TYR A 86 -2.52 4.61 -7.92
C TYR A 86 -3.75 4.55 -7.01
N ARG A 87 -4.30 3.34 -6.89
CA ARG A 87 -5.30 2.97 -5.89
C ARG A 87 -4.73 1.89 -5.01
N PHE A 88 -4.88 2.07 -3.71
CA PHE A 88 -4.38 1.15 -2.70
C PHE A 88 -5.57 0.66 -1.86
N THR A 89 -5.58 -0.63 -1.55
CA THR A 89 -6.54 -1.24 -0.63
C THR A 89 -5.80 -1.64 0.63
N PHE A 90 -6.34 -1.25 1.77
CA PHE A 90 -5.78 -1.54 3.08
C PHE A 90 -6.75 -2.40 3.86
N LEU A 91 -6.22 -3.32 4.65
CA LEU A 91 -6.97 -4.13 5.60
C LEU A 91 -6.40 -3.90 6.99
N PHE A 92 -7.25 -3.55 7.95
CA PHE A 92 -6.89 -3.49 9.36
C PHE A 92 -7.57 -4.64 10.09
N GLN A 93 -6.84 -5.31 10.96
CA GLN A 93 -7.34 -6.41 11.77
C GLN A 93 -6.94 -6.16 13.24
N GLY A 94 -7.88 -5.67 14.05
CA GLY A 94 -7.70 -5.27 15.45
C GLY A 94 -8.93 -4.51 15.96
N GLY A 95 -8.91 -3.93 17.16
CA GLY A 95 -10.01 -3.11 17.68
C GLY A 95 -11.01 -3.84 18.60
N ARG A 96 -10.58 -4.89 19.32
CA ARG A 96 -11.44 -5.60 20.30
C ARG A 96 -11.27 -5.07 21.71
#